data_AF-A0A7C2EEL8-F1
#
_entry.id   AF-A0A7C2EEL8-F1
#
_cell.length_a   1.000
_cell.length_b   1.000
_cell.length_c   1.000
_cell.angle_alpha   90.00
_cell.angle_beta   90.00
_cell.angle_gamma   90.00
#
_symmetry.space_group_name_H-M   'P 1'
#
loop_
_entity.id
_entity.type
_entity.pdbx_description
1 polymer ?
#
loop_
_entity_poly.entity_id
_entity_poly.type
_entity_poly.pdbx_seq_one_letter_code
_entity_poly.pdbx_strand_id
1 'polypeptide(L)'
;MAELRKAVGIEVELVEDLVKKHFGPGFTSKITWSFAKGKYIPSTLPRRVGAPQQVLGLRIGWKTIGEFSDNIGFRLELWDPDYLRQAESLVVEYNTKTDGTKLELYPFFMHWPAGSRPPVPAPRKV
;
A
#
# COMPACT_ATOMS: atom_id res chain seq x y z
N MET A 1 2.94 -2.96 14.18
CA MET A 1 3.03 -2.08 13.00
C MET A 1 3.27 -0.69 13.53
N ALA A 2 4.45 -0.10 13.35
CA ALA A 2 4.56 1.30 13.75
C ALA A 2 4.04 2.16 12.60
N GLU A 3 3.06 2.96 12.97
CA GLU A 3 2.42 3.94 12.13
C GLU A 3 3.35 5.15 12.01
N LEU A 4 3.51 5.74 10.82
CA LEU A 4 4.06 7.09 10.61
C LEU A 4 3.79 8.05 11.78
N ARG A 5 4.74 8.23 12.70
CA ARG A 5 4.56 8.99 13.95
C ARG A 5 4.87 10.47 13.74
N LYS A 6 5.77 10.76 12.80
CA LYS A 6 6.20 12.13 12.48
C LYS A 6 6.45 12.26 10.97
N ALA A 7 5.74 13.18 10.32
CA ALA A 7 5.94 13.51 8.91
C ALA A 7 7.18 14.39 8.65
N VAL A 8 8.20 14.35 9.52
CA VAL A 8 9.32 15.29 9.44
C VAL A 8 10.11 15.02 8.17
N GLY A 9 10.17 16.03 7.29
CA GLY A 9 10.85 15.96 5.99
C GLY A 9 10.09 15.18 4.92
N ILE A 10 8.85 14.75 5.17
CA ILE A 10 8.01 14.04 4.18
C ILE A 10 7.07 15.05 3.52
N GLU A 11 7.23 15.22 2.21
CA GLU A 11 6.33 16.01 1.38
C GLU A 11 5.00 15.28 1.14
N VAL A 12 4.04 15.46 2.07
CA VAL A 12 2.76 14.72 2.09
C VAL A 12 1.94 14.91 0.82
N GLU A 13 1.79 16.15 0.34
CA GLU A 13 1.01 16.42 -0.87
C GLU A 13 1.69 15.87 -2.11
N LEU A 14 3.02 15.93 -2.18
CA LEU A 14 3.79 15.33 -3.27
C LEU A 14 3.55 13.82 -3.35
N VAL A 15 3.50 13.12 -2.21
CA VAL A 15 3.20 11.68 -2.19
C VAL A 15 1.80 11.41 -2.76
N GLU A 16 0.79 12.17 -2.37
CA GLU A 16 -0.58 12.00 -2.87
C GLU A 16 -0.68 12.26 -4.38
N ASP A 17 -0.05 13.32 -4.87
CA ASP A 17 -0.03 13.67 -6.28
C ASP A 17 0.67 12.60 -7.12
N LEU A 18 1.79 12.08 -6.64
CA LEU A 18 2.51 11.01 -7.34
C LEU A 18 1.76 9.68 -7.30
N VAL A 19 1.07 9.35 -6.20
CA VAL A 19 0.17 8.19 -6.16
C VAL A 19 -0.90 8.31 -7.24
N LYS A 20 -1.57 9.46 -7.33
CA LYS A 20 -2.59 9.67 -8.38
C LYS A 20 -2.01 9.65 -9.78
N LYS A 21 -0.80 10.20 -9.97
CA LYS A 21 -0.11 10.23 -11.26
C LYS A 21 0.24 8.83 -11.77
N HIS A 22 0.85 8.00 -10.94
CA HIS A 22 1.40 6.71 -11.39
C HIS A 22 0.40 5.56 -11.28
N PHE A 23 -0.52 5.59 -10.32
CA PHE A 23 -1.49 4.51 -10.08
C PHE A 23 -2.87 4.82 -10.66
N GLY A 24 -3.20 6.11 -10.81
CA GLY A 24 -4.44 6.60 -11.40
C GLY A 24 -5.23 7.50 -10.45
N PRO A 25 -6.13 8.35 -10.98
CA PRO A 25 -6.79 9.42 -10.23
C PRO A 25 -7.71 8.93 -9.10
N GLY A 26 -8.14 7.67 -9.14
CA GLY A 26 -8.97 7.06 -8.10
C GLY A 26 -8.19 6.57 -6.87
N PHE A 27 -6.86 6.46 -6.98
CA PHE A 27 -5.97 6.02 -5.91
C PHE A 27 -5.71 7.13 -4.89
N THR A 28 -5.30 6.75 -3.68
CA THR A 28 -4.90 7.69 -2.63
C THR A 28 -3.90 7.06 -1.69
N SER A 29 -3.00 7.87 -1.12
CA SER A 29 -2.06 7.54 -0.06
C SER A 29 -2.62 7.83 1.34
N LYS A 30 -3.69 8.61 1.41
CA LYS A 30 -4.22 9.26 2.61
C LYS A 30 -5.35 8.47 3.25
N ILE A 31 -5.14 7.18 3.51
CA ILE A 31 -6.11 6.32 4.21
C ILE A 31 -5.47 5.51 5.33
N THR A 32 -6.18 5.34 6.45
CA THR A 32 -5.76 4.50 7.58
C THR A 32 -6.90 3.57 8.03
N TRP A 33 -6.56 2.43 8.63
CA TRP A 33 -7.57 1.49 9.14
C TRP A 33 -8.15 1.99 10.46
N SER A 34 -9.48 2.08 10.55
CA SER A 34 -10.17 2.37 11.81
C SER A 34 -10.72 1.10 12.41
N PHE A 35 -10.12 0.64 13.51
CA PHE A 35 -10.63 -0.53 14.26
C PHE A 35 -12.06 -0.30 14.78
N ALA A 36 -12.37 0.92 15.25
CA ALA A 36 -13.71 1.26 15.72
C ALA A 36 -14.78 1.20 14.63
N LYS A 37 -14.42 1.48 13.37
CA LYS A 37 -15.37 1.51 12.24
C LYS A 37 -15.28 0.28 11.33
N GLY A 38 -14.32 -0.62 11.57
CA GLY A 38 -14.06 -1.79 10.73
C GLY A 38 -13.81 -1.45 9.26
N LYS A 39 -13.27 -0.26 8.95
CA LYS A 39 -13.02 0.20 7.58
C LYS A 39 -11.89 1.21 7.48
N TYR A 40 -11.39 1.42 6.26
CA TYR A 40 -10.47 2.51 5.96
C TYR A 40 -11.17 3.87 6.02
N ILE A 41 -10.49 4.84 6.61
CA ILE A 41 -10.92 6.24 6.73
C ILE A 41 -9.83 7.18 6.20
N PRO A 42 -10.17 8.42 5.81
CA PRO A 42 -9.17 9.42 5.42
C PRO A 42 -8.12 9.65 6.52
N SER A 43 -6.89 9.91 6.11
CA SER A 43 -5.77 10.28 6.96
C SER A 43 -5.15 11.59 6.47
N THR A 44 -4.57 12.37 7.37
CA THR A 44 -3.81 13.58 7.01
C THR A 44 -2.40 13.28 6.52
N LEU A 45 -1.88 12.09 6.83
CA LEU A 45 -0.54 11.65 6.43
C LEU A 45 -0.63 10.55 5.37
N PRO A 46 0.42 10.35 4.55
CA PRO A 46 0.51 9.16 3.72
C PRO A 46 0.63 7.96 4.65
N ARG A 47 -0.28 7.00 4.49
CA ARG A 47 -0.38 5.83 5.37
C ARG A 47 -0.45 4.57 4.55
N ARG A 48 -1.39 4.49 3.61
CA ARG A 48 -1.55 3.31 2.75
C ARG A 48 -1.96 3.73 1.35
N VAL A 49 -1.46 3.00 0.36
CA VAL A 49 -1.90 3.15 -1.02
C VAL A 49 -3.21 2.38 -1.20
N GLY A 50 -4.31 3.10 -1.30
CA GLY A 50 -5.65 2.58 -1.50
C GLY A 50 -6.09 2.65 -2.96
N ALA A 51 -6.27 1.50 -3.58
CA ALA A 51 -6.99 1.35 -4.85
C ALA A 51 -8.51 1.45 -4.62
N PRO A 52 -9.26 2.19 -5.44
CA PRO A 52 -10.71 2.26 -5.32
C PRO A 52 -11.33 0.88 -5.59
N GLN A 53 -12.16 0.40 -4.67
CA GLN A 53 -12.92 -0.84 -4.86
C GLN A 53 -14.32 -0.49 -5.35
N GLN A 54 -14.73 -1.08 -6.49
CA GLN A 54 -16.03 -0.83 -7.11
C GLN A 54 -16.85 -2.11 -7.20
N VAL A 55 -18.15 -1.99 -6.99
CA VAL A 55 -19.16 -3.01 -7.27
C VAL A 55 -20.29 -2.34 -8.04
N LEU A 56 -20.61 -2.87 -9.23
CA LEU A 56 -21.64 -2.30 -10.12
C LEU A 56 -21.44 -0.78 -10.39
N GLY A 57 -20.18 -0.34 -10.53
CA GLY A 57 -19.83 1.07 -10.77
C GLY A 57 -19.85 1.97 -9.52
N LEU A 58 -20.31 1.48 -8.36
CA LEU A 58 -20.32 2.23 -7.11
C LEU A 58 -19.06 1.95 -6.29
N ARG A 59 -18.40 3.02 -5.80
CA ARG A 59 -17.23 2.90 -4.91
C ARG A 59 -17.68 2.45 -3.53
N ILE A 60 -17.30 1.23 -3.15
CA ILE A 60 -17.64 0.65 -1.84
C ILE A 60 -16.53 0.81 -0.80
N GLY A 61 -15.33 1.19 -1.21
CA GLY A 61 -14.21 1.42 -0.30
C GLY A 61 -12.86 1.46 -1.01
N TRP A 62 -11.84 0.95 -0.31
CA TRP A 62 -10.48 0.85 -0.80
C TRP A 62 -9.92 -0.56 -0.56
N LYS A 63 -9.26 -1.11 -1.57
CA LYS A 63 -8.31 -2.22 -1.42
C LYS A 63 -6.92 -1.61 -1.23
N THR A 64 -6.20 -1.99 -0.19
CA THR A 64 -4.83 -1.50 0.02
C THR A 64 -3.84 -2.38 -0.70
N ILE A 65 -2.90 -1.76 -1.41
CA ILE A 65 -1.86 -2.44 -2.19
C ILE A 65 -0.45 -2.24 -1.61
N GLY A 66 -0.33 -1.36 -0.61
CA GLY A 66 0.91 -1.12 0.10
C GLY A 66 0.74 -0.14 1.26
N GLU A 67 1.77 -0.01 2.08
CA GLU A 67 1.82 0.83 3.27
C GLU A 67 3.05 1.74 3.28
N PHE A 68 2.88 2.96 3.77
CA PHE A 68 3.98 3.86 4.07
C PHE A 68 4.38 3.72 5.54
N SER A 69 5.66 3.48 5.78
CA SER A 69 6.26 3.28 7.11
C SER A 69 7.38 4.30 7.33
N ASP A 70 7.59 4.74 8.58
CA ASP A 70 8.73 5.57 9.00
C ASP A 70 9.66 4.88 10.00
N ASN A 71 9.41 3.60 10.29
CA ASN A 71 10.13 2.84 11.32
C ASN A 71 11.63 2.69 11.05
N ILE A 72 12.01 2.58 9.77
CA ILE A 72 13.38 2.39 9.29
C ILE A 72 13.60 3.36 8.12
N GLY A 73 13.18 4.62 8.30
CA GLY A 73 13.10 5.60 7.22
C GLY A 73 11.77 5.56 6.47
N PHE A 74 11.55 6.53 5.58
CA PHE A 74 10.31 6.65 4.81
C PHE A 74 10.29 5.62 3.68
N ARG A 75 9.42 4.62 3.81
CA ARG A 75 9.38 3.45 2.93
C ARG A 75 7.98 3.16 2.45
N LEU A 76 7.85 2.78 1.19
CA LEU A 76 6.67 2.15 0.62
C LEU A 76 6.87 0.63 0.63
N GLU A 77 6.13 -0.07 1.49
CA GLU A 77 6.01 -1.52 1.47
C GLU A 77 4.91 -1.90 0.49
N LEU A 78 5.28 -2.46 -0.67
CA LEU A 78 4.32 -2.86 -1.71
C LEU A 78 3.94 -4.33 -1.54
N TRP A 79 2.64 -4.62 -1.48
CA TRP A 79 2.11 -5.97 -1.29
C TRP A 79 1.58 -6.61 -2.57
N ASP A 80 1.16 -5.80 -3.54
CA ASP A 80 0.55 -6.27 -4.80
C ASP A 80 1.56 -6.10 -5.97
N PRO A 81 2.07 -7.20 -6.56
CA PRO A 81 3.12 -7.15 -7.58
C PRO A 81 2.67 -6.51 -8.89
N ASP A 82 1.37 -6.46 -9.17
CA ASP A 82 0.82 -5.85 -10.38
C ASP A 82 1.12 -4.33 -10.46
N TYR A 83 1.46 -3.73 -9.31
CA TYR A 83 1.76 -2.31 -9.19
C TYR A 83 3.24 -1.99 -9.02
N LEU A 84 4.14 -2.97 -9.23
CA LEU A 84 5.57 -2.79 -9.00
C LEU A 84 6.15 -1.65 -9.85
N ARG A 85 5.84 -1.60 -11.15
CA ARG A 85 6.37 -0.56 -12.04
C ARG A 85 5.90 0.85 -11.66
N GLN A 86 4.66 0.96 -11.22
CA GLN A 86 4.05 2.21 -10.75
C GLN A 86 4.73 2.66 -9.46
N ALA A 87 5.01 1.73 -8.55
CA ALA A 87 5.72 2.01 -7.30
C ALA A 87 7.17 2.43 -7.54
N GLU A 88 7.89 1.74 -8.44
CA GLU A 88 9.25 2.13 -8.86
C GLU A 88 9.27 3.54 -9.44
N SER A 89 8.33 3.85 -10.34
CA SER A 89 8.21 5.18 -10.96
C SER A 89 7.92 6.27 -9.94
N LEU A 90 7.02 5.99 -8.98
CA LEU A 90 6.70 6.90 -7.89
C LEU A 90 7.93 7.20 -7.03
N VAL A 91 8.71 6.18 -6.67
CA VAL A 91 9.91 6.33 -5.83
C VAL A 91 10.97 7.16 -6.54
N VAL A 92 11.24 6.88 -7.82
CA VAL A 92 12.19 7.65 -8.61
C VAL A 92 11.75 9.11 -8.69
N GLU A 93 10.50 9.38 -9.06
CA GLU A 93 10.02 10.75 -9.23
C GLU A 93 9.98 11.52 -7.90
N TYR A 94 9.53 10.89 -6.82
CA TYR A 94 9.56 11.49 -5.48
C TYR A 94 10.98 11.91 -5.08
N ASN A 95 11.95 11.01 -5.23
CA ASN A 95 13.33 11.26 -4.84
C ASN A 95 14.04 12.32 -5.68
N THR A 96 13.61 12.53 -6.93
CA THR A 96 14.08 13.65 -7.77
C THR A 96 13.48 15.00 -7.41
N LYS A 97 12.31 15.01 -6.76
CA LYS A 97 11.54 16.23 -6.45
C LYS A 97 11.61 16.67 -5.00
N THR A 98 12.21 15.86 -4.13
CA THR A 98 12.35 16.19 -2.70
C THR A 98 13.82 16.35 -2.31
N ASP A 99 14.09 17.40 -1.55
CA ASP A 99 15.34 17.56 -0.79
C ASP A 99 15.23 17.01 0.64
N GLY A 100 14.04 16.53 1.01
CA GLY A 100 13.72 15.97 2.31
C GLY A 100 14.03 14.48 2.43
N THR A 101 13.24 13.79 3.24
CA THR A 101 13.39 12.36 3.52
C THR A 101 13.15 11.56 2.25
N LYS A 102 14.15 10.77 1.82
CA LYS A 102 14.02 9.92 0.64
C LYS A 102 13.04 8.77 0.87
N LEU A 103 12.30 8.43 -0.17
CA LEU A 103 11.40 7.28 -0.21
C LEU A 103 12.13 6.04 -0.69
N GLU A 104 12.03 4.95 0.06
CA GLU A 104 12.50 3.62 -0.34
C GLU A 104 11.34 2.75 -0.82
N LEU A 105 11.60 1.87 -1.77
CA LEU A 105 10.64 0.83 -2.17
C LEU A 105 11.05 -0.50 -1.54
N TYR A 106 10.12 -1.14 -0.84
CA TYR A 106 10.28 -2.50 -0.34
C TYR A 106 9.17 -3.38 -0.92
N PRO A 107 9.43 -4.10 -2.02
CA PRO A 107 8.48 -5.06 -2.56
C PRO A 107 8.40 -6.25 -1.61
N PHE A 108 7.29 -6.33 -0.89
CA PHE A 108 6.98 -7.41 0.03
C PHE A 108 5.74 -8.13 -0.46
N PHE A 109 5.94 -8.99 -1.46
CA PHE A 109 4.89 -9.85 -1.98
C PHE A 109 4.68 -10.98 -0.98
N MET A 110 3.98 -10.68 0.09
CA MET A 110 3.57 -11.65 1.10
C MET A 110 2.78 -12.73 0.35
N HIS A 111 3.40 -13.89 0.19
CA HIS A 111 2.74 -15.11 -0.28
C HIS A 111 1.85 -15.57 0.89
N TRP A 112 0.74 -14.87 1.10
CA TRP A 112 -0.28 -15.27 2.05
C TRP A 112 -0.91 -16.59 1.54
N PRO A 113 -1.05 -17.59 2.41
CA PRO A 113 -0.40 -18.87 2.30
C PRO A 113 -0.85 -19.68 1.08
N ALA A 114 0.05 -20.54 0.62
CA ALA A 114 -0.28 -21.73 -0.16
C ALA A 114 -1.55 -22.36 0.45
N GLY A 115 -2.66 -22.30 -0.29
CA GLY A 115 -3.87 -22.99 0.11
C GLY A 115 -3.47 -24.42 0.42
N SER A 116 -3.57 -24.81 1.69
CA SER A 116 -3.46 -26.18 2.13
C SER A 116 -4.42 -26.97 1.25
N ARG A 117 -3.90 -27.66 0.23
CA ARG A 117 -4.64 -28.73 -0.44
C ARG A 117 -5.18 -29.60 0.70
N PRO A 118 -6.47 -29.97 0.70
CA PRO A 118 -6.95 -30.95 1.66
C PRO A 118 -6.02 -32.17 1.56
N PRO A 119 -5.57 -32.75 2.68
CA PRO A 119 -4.73 -33.93 2.63
C PRO A 119 -5.45 -34.98 1.80
N VAL A 120 -4.81 -35.40 0.69
CA VAL A 120 -5.31 -36.51 -0.11
C VAL A 120 -5.32 -37.72 0.83
N PRO A 121 -6.47 -38.37 1.07
CA PRO A 121 -6.49 -39.55 1.94
C PRO A 121 -5.56 -40.60 1.35
N ALA A 122 -4.63 -41.10 2.17
CA ALA A 122 -3.70 -42.14 1.76
C ALA A 122 -4.47 -43.36 1.24
N PRO A 123 -4.03 -43.99 0.15
CA PRO A 123 -4.69 -45.18 -0.37
C PRO A 123 -4.63 -46.26 0.70
N ARG A 124 -5.81 -46.76 1.06
CA ARG A 124 -5.99 -47.88 2.00
C ARG A 124 -5.27 -49.09 1.39
N LYS A 125 -4.18 -49.55 2.03
CA LYS A 125 -3.56 -50.82 1.67
C LYS A 125 -4.58 -51.93 1.94
N VAL A 126 -4.83 -52.74 0.92
CA VAL A 126 -5.59 -54.01 0.98
C VAL A 126 -4.70 -55.06 1.63
#